data_AF-A0A815H6K5-F1
#
_entry.id   AF-A0A815H6K5-F1
#
_cell.length_a   1.000
_cell.length_b   1.000
_cell.length_c   1.000
_cell.angle_alpha   90.00
_cell.angle_beta   90.00
_cell.angle_gamma   90.00
#
_symmetry.space_group_name_H-M   'P 1'
#
loop_
_entity.id
_entity.type
_entity.pdbx_description
1 polymer ?
#
loop_
_entity_poly.entity_id
_entity_poly.type
_entity_poly.pdbx_seq_one_letter_code
_entity_poly.pdbx_strand_id
1 'polypeptide(L)'
;MAAVTEASVENNIKVTFITSNKGKLLLVLNNYLYKCNKKTSTKKYWLCINNECTMYVHTDTNDKYLYGGTAQHDHEPNPEMVEARQVRQKIKERALKELIPISMIYEEEIAKISNHSTTLAILPTSQEIYPSVAKARQKTIPLLPQSCLFDVPDDFKTTTDGKRFLLSDASPARRERVLIFASDRQLDVLFHSPIIYMDGTFSKSPPHFTQIYIIHAIVFDICLPCAFCLLVNKKSVTYRHIFDELKQRAAERGKTFSPAMFMTDFEADFLPVFPVSKHYACFFHYCQAIYRQIQHLGKQQDYSTNESFRVLCRKIMALALIPREHVIDSYKEVHADTDKLPGYPMQELLIYFEKNRLDDIDLWNVFACDTRTNNVCEE
;
A
#
# COMPACT_ATOMS: atom_id res chain seq x y z
N MET A 1 -15.92 77.06 -23.85
CA MET A 1 -14.72 76.41 -24.39
C MET A 1 -14.06 75.63 -23.25
N ALA A 2 -13.79 74.35 -23.50
CA ALA A 2 -12.93 73.39 -22.75
C ALA A 2 -13.28 73.15 -21.27
N ALA A 3 -13.72 71.98 -20.79
CA ALA A 3 -13.24 70.59 -20.90
C ALA A 3 -11.83 70.37 -20.32
N VAL A 4 -11.77 69.76 -19.14
CA VAL A 4 -10.65 68.92 -18.62
C VAL A 4 -11.31 67.90 -17.65
N THR A 5 -11.82 66.76 -18.12
CA THR A 5 -11.19 65.42 -18.07
C THR A 5 -10.60 65.04 -16.69
N GLU A 6 -11.42 64.43 -15.84
CA GLU A 6 -10.93 63.54 -14.77
C GLU A 6 -10.47 62.22 -15.41
N ALA A 7 -9.17 61.96 -15.30
CA ALA A 7 -8.55 60.72 -15.74
C ALA A 7 -9.08 59.54 -14.91
N SER A 8 -9.73 58.59 -15.59
CA SER A 8 -10.13 57.30 -15.04
C SER A 8 -8.90 56.48 -14.66
N VAL A 9 -8.67 56.31 -13.37
CA VAL A 9 -7.74 55.30 -12.85
C VAL A 9 -8.32 53.92 -13.17
N GLU A 10 -7.78 53.25 -14.20
CA GLU A 10 -8.03 51.82 -14.44
C GLU A 10 -7.42 51.00 -13.31
N ASN A 11 -8.17 50.84 -12.22
CA ASN A 11 -7.88 49.83 -11.21
C ASN A 11 -8.02 48.45 -11.85
N ASN A 12 -6.90 47.83 -12.21
CA ASN A 12 -6.86 46.49 -12.78
C ASN A 12 -7.15 45.47 -11.67
N ILE A 13 -8.43 45.34 -11.29
CA ILE A 13 -8.90 44.45 -10.23
C ILE A 13 -8.60 43.01 -10.63
N LYS A 14 -7.69 42.37 -9.88
CA LYS A 14 -7.27 40.99 -10.12
C LYS A 14 -8.26 40.02 -9.50
N VAL A 15 -8.93 39.24 -10.34
CA VAL A 15 -9.76 38.10 -9.93
C VAL A 15 -8.93 36.81 -9.97
N THR A 16 -9.23 35.88 -9.09
CA THR A 16 -8.67 34.52 -9.13
C THR A 16 -9.77 33.49 -9.23
N PHE A 17 -9.45 32.26 -9.63
CA PHE A 17 -10.43 31.22 -9.83
C PHE A 17 -10.02 29.95 -9.12
N ILE A 18 -11.00 29.28 -8.53
CA ILE A 18 -10.84 27.98 -7.89
C ILE A 18 -11.96 27.05 -8.34
N THR A 19 -11.80 25.75 -8.09
CA THR A 19 -12.82 24.75 -8.42
C THR A 19 -13.68 24.39 -7.21
N SER A 20 -14.99 24.29 -7.42
CA SER A 20 -15.93 23.74 -6.44
C SER A 20 -15.74 22.23 -6.26
N ASN A 21 -16.37 21.67 -5.22
CA ASN A 21 -16.36 20.22 -4.97
C ASN A 21 -16.85 19.40 -6.18
N LYS A 22 -17.77 19.96 -6.99
CA LYS A 22 -18.34 19.34 -8.20
C LYS A 22 -17.57 19.70 -9.48
N GLY A 23 -16.41 20.34 -9.39
CA GLY A 23 -15.56 20.70 -10.53
C GLY A 23 -16.00 21.94 -11.31
N LYS A 24 -17.05 22.64 -10.88
CA LYS A 24 -17.45 23.93 -11.48
C LYS A 24 -16.52 25.06 -11.02
N LEU A 25 -16.23 25.99 -11.91
CA LEU A 25 -15.38 27.16 -11.64
C LEU A 25 -16.09 28.13 -10.68
N LEU A 26 -15.34 28.65 -9.72
CA LEU A 26 -15.73 29.71 -8.79
C LEU A 26 -14.75 30.87 -8.96
N LEU A 27 -15.29 32.09 -8.91
CA LEU A 27 -14.50 33.31 -8.90
C LEU A 27 -14.23 33.71 -7.45
N VAL A 28 -13.00 34.11 -7.16
CA VAL A 28 -12.56 34.67 -5.88
C VAL A 28 -12.17 36.12 -6.10
N LEU A 29 -12.81 37.01 -5.34
CA LEU A 29 -12.51 38.44 -5.31
C LEU A 29 -12.65 38.93 -3.87
N ASN A 30 -11.61 39.56 -3.33
CA ASN A 30 -11.58 40.08 -1.95
C ASN A 30 -12.02 39.05 -0.89
N ASN A 31 -11.59 37.78 -1.03
CA ASN A 31 -11.97 36.65 -0.16
C ASN A 31 -13.47 36.28 -0.17
N TYR A 32 -14.24 36.82 -1.12
CA TYR A 32 -15.59 36.38 -1.43
C TYR A 32 -15.60 35.40 -2.60
N LEU A 33 -16.54 34.47 -2.54
CA LEU A 33 -16.70 33.39 -3.52
C LEU A 33 -17.96 33.60 -4.34
N TYR A 34 -17.82 33.51 -5.66
CA TYR A 34 -18.92 33.68 -6.60
C TYR A 34 -19.08 32.46 -7.50
N LYS A 35 -20.32 32.04 -7.73
CA LYS A 35 -20.73 30.96 -8.64
C LYS A 35 -21.15 31.56 -9.98
N CYS A 36 -20.75 30.90 -11.08
CA CYS A 36 -21.19 31.31 -12.41
C CYS A 36 -22.70 31.06 -12.57
N ASN A 37 -23.45 32.11 -12.89
CA ASN A 37 -24.89 32.07 -13.11
C ASN A 37 -25.23 31.98 -14.61
N LYS A 38 -24.61 32.82 -15.43
CA LYS A 38 -24.86 32.89 -16.88
C LYS A 38 -23.58 33.24 -17.63
N LYS A 39 -23.44 32.71 -18.85
CA LYS A 39 -22.40 33.09 -19.81
C LYS A 39 -23.05 33.58 -21.10
N THR A 40 -22.59 34.71 -21.62
CA THR A 40 -22.96 35.24 -22.94
C THR A 40 -21.75 35.21 -23.87
N SER A 41 -21.92 35.63 -25.11
CA SER A 41 -20.81 35.75 -26.08
C SER A 41 -19.75 36.76 -25.65
N THR A 42 -20.09 37.72 -24.79
CA THR A 42 -19.23 38.82 -24.40
C THR A 42 -18.84 38.83 -22.92
N LYS A 43 -19.65 38.24 -22.03
CA LYS A 43 -19.47 38.35 -20.57
C LYS A 43 -19.83 37.07 -19.82
N LYS A 44 -19.27 36.91 -18.62
CA LYS A 44 -19.66 35.91 -17.63
C LYS A 44 -20.27 36.63 -16.42
N TYR A 45 -21.37 36.11 -15.91
CA TYR A 45 -22.14 36.64 -14.79
C TYR A 45 -21.95 35.75 -13.58
N TRP A 46 -21.48 36.32 -12.47
CA TRP A 46 -21.14 35.64 -11.25
C TRP A 46 -22.01 36.16 -10.11
N LEU A 47 -22.61 35.26 -9.34
CA LEU A 47 -23.40 35.60 -8.15
C LEU A 47 -22.66 35.15 -6.90
N CYS A 48 -22.83 35.84 -5.79
CA CYS A 48 -22.29 35.38 -4.51
C CYS A 48 -22.75 33.94 -4.23
N ILE A 49 -21.88 33.15 -3.59
CA ILE A 49 -22.21 31.77 -3.23
C ILE A 49 -23.23 31.71 -2.09
N ASN A 50 -23.26 32.71 -1.21
CA ASN A 50 -24.28 32.85 -0.18
C ASN A 50 -25.62 33.21 -0.86
N ASN A 51 -26.64 32.40 -0.66
CA ASN A 51 -27.93 32.55 -1.34
C ASN A 51 -28.73 33.76 -0.86
N GLU A 52 -28.46 34.24 0.35
CA GLU A 52 -29.10 35.43 0.93
C GLU A 52 -28.44 36.71 0.43
N CYS A 53 -27.20 36.61 -0.07
CA CYS A 53 -26.45 37.73 -0.60
C CYS A 53 -26.79 38.01 -2.07
N THR A 54 -27.14 39.25 -2.37
CA THR A 54 -27.52 39.70 -3.73
C THR A 54 -26.33 40.17 -4.58
N MET A 55 -25.12 40.10 -4.03
CA MET A 55 -23.91 40.56 -4.71
C MET A 55 -23.60 39.79 -5.99
N TYR A 56 -23.17 40.53 -7.01
CA TYR A 56 -22.81 39.96 -8.31
C TYR A 56 -21.60 40.66 -8.92
N VAL A 57 -20.89 39.93 -9.78
CA VAL A 57 -19.68 40.37 -10.49
C VAL A 57 -19.78 39.91 -11.94
N HIS A 58 -19.28 40.73 -12.86
CA HIS A 58 -19.15 40.42 -14.28
C HIS A 58 -17.68 40.37 -14.66
N THR A 59 -17.30 39.35 -15.42
CA THR A 59 -16.01 39.29 -16.11
C THR A 59 -16.24 39.23 -17.62
N ASP A 60 -15.22 39.56 -18.40
CA ASP A 60 -15.23 39.27 -19.83
C ASP A 60 -15.07 37.76 -20.08
N THR A 61 -15.05 37.36 -21.35
CA THR A 61 -14.83 35.95 -21.73
C THR A 61 -13.41 35.46 -21.41
N ASN A 62 -12.45 36.38 -21.29
CA ASN A 62 -11.05 36.15 -20.95
C ASN A 62 -10.76 36.28 -19.44
N ASP A 63 -11.80 36.25 -18.61
CA ASP A 63 -11.71 36.26 -17.15
C ASP A 63 -11.12 37.55 -16.54
N LYS A 64 -11.14 38.66 -17.27
CA LYS A 64 -10.84 39.99 -16.73
C LYS A 64 -12.08 40.58 -16.05
N TYR A 65 -11.86 41.21 -14.90
CA TYR A 65 -12.91 41.93 -14.18
C TYR A 65 -13.48 43.06 -15.05
N LEU A 66 -14.81 43.16 -15.11
CA LEU A 66 -15.49 44.25 -15.81
C LEU A 66 -16.25 45.16 -14.84
N TYR A 67 -17.06 44.56 -13.97
CA TYR A 67 -18.01 45.30 -13.15
C TYR A 67 -18.46 44.47 -11.94
N GLY A 68 -18.69 45.11 -10.80
CA GLY A 68 -19.35 44.52 -9.64
C GLY A 68 -20.55 45.38 -9.27
N GLY A 69 -21.64 44.75 -8.81
CA GLY A 69 -22.81 45.49 -8.35
C GLY A 69 -22.45 46.53 -7.27
N THR A 70 -23.28 47.55 -7.12
CA THR A 70 -23.10 48.62 -6.11
C THR A 70 -23.55 48.22 -4.70
N ALA A 71 -24.19 47.06 -4.56
CA ALA A 71 -24.56 46.52 -3.26
C ALA A 71 -23.30 46.19 -2.45
N GLN A 72 -23.45 46.05 -1.13
CA GLN A 72 -22.40 45.55 -0.25
C GLN A 72 -22.73 44.12 0.16
N HIS A 73 -21.70 43.34 0.48
CA HIS A 73 -21.91 42.06 1.14
C HIS A 73 -22.51 42.30 2.53
N ASP A 74 -23.55 41.55 2.86
CA ASP A 74 -24.22 41.47 4.16
C ASP A 74 -23.63 40.38 5.08
N HIS A 75 -22.50 39.81 4.67
CA HIS A 75 -21.77 38.80 5.39
C HIS A 75 -20.27 39.03 5.28
N GLU A 76 -19.53 38.51 6.26
CA GLU A 76 -18.09 38.60 6.30
C GLU A 76 -17.44 37.77 5.17
N PRO A 77 -16.27 38.18 4.68
CA PRO A 77 -15.45 37.36 3.80
C PRO A 77 -14.96 36.11 4.55
N ASN A 78 -14.73 35.02 3.83
CA ASN A 78 -14.31 33.75 4.43
C ASN A 78 -12.98 33.28 3.80
N PRO A 79 -11.85 33.90 4.19
CA PRO A 79 -10.54 33.56 3.65
C PRO A 79 -10.15 32.10 3.93
N GLU A 80 -10.55 31.56 5.08
CA GLU A 80 -10.27 30.16 5.45
C GLU A 80 -10.92 29.20 4.44
N MET A 81 -12.18 29.45 4.07
CA MET A 81 -12.89 28.61 3.08
C MET A 81 -12.27 28.72 1.68
N VAL A 82 -11.71 29.88 1.34
CA VAL A 82 -10.95 30.06 0.09
C VAL A 82 -9.68 29.21 0.15
N GLU A 83 -8.89 29.32 1.22
CA GLU A 83 -7.65 28.56 1.42
C GLU A 83 -7.92 27.04 1.44
N ALA A 84 -8.92 26.59 2.20
CA ALA A 84 -9.31 25.18 2.29
C ALA A 84 -9.66 24.59 0.90
N ARG A 85 -10.35 25.36 0.05
CA ARG A 85 -10.66 24.93 -1.32
C ARG A 85 -9.44 24.92 -2.23
N GLN A 86 -8.51 25.87 -2.07
CA GLN A 86 -7.25 25.87 -2.80
C GLN A 86 -6.40 24.65 -2.45
N VAL A 87 -6.28 24.31 -1.16
CA VAL A 87 -5.59 23.09 -0.69
C VAL A 87 -6.23 21.84 -1.30
N ARG A 88 -7.55 21.72 -1.24
CA ARG A 88 -8.26 20.59 -1.86
C ARG A 88 -8.03 20.49 -3.37
N GLN A 89 -7.97 21.64 -4.06
CA GLN A 89 -7.67 21.68 -5.48
C GLN A 89 -6.24 21.19 -5.75
N LYS A 90 -5.25 21.65 -4.98
CA LYS A 90 -3.85 21.17 -5.09
C LYS A 90 -3.74 19.68 -4.85
N ILE A 91 -4.40 19.13 -3.82
CA ILE A 91 -4.44 17.68 -3.55
C ILE A 91 -4.98 16.92 -4.77
N LYS A 92 -6.08 17.40 -5.37
CA LYS A 92 -6.64 16.78 -6.60
C LYS A 92 -5.67 16.87 -7.77
N GLU A 93 -5.07 18.04 -8.01
CA GLU A 93 -4.12 18.25 -9.10
C GLU A 93 -2.88 17.36 -8.97
N ARG A 94 -2.33 17.24 -7.75
CA ARG A 94 -1.22 16.32 -7.44
C ARG A 94 -1.64 14.87 -7.64
N ALA A 95 -2.79 14.47 -7.11
CA ALA A 95 -3.27 13.09 -7.26
C ALA A 95 -3.56 12.67 -8.70
N LEU A 96 -3.78 13.62 -9.63
CA LEU A 96 -3.91 13.31 -11.05
C LEU A 96 -2.57 13.07 -11.75
N LYS A 97 -1.47 13.60 -11.19
CA LYS A 97 -0.11 13.57 -11.75
C LYS A 97 0.79 12.55 -11.06
N GLU A 98 0.58 12.35 -9.77
CA GLU A 98 1.42 11.54 -8.89
C GLU A 98 0.71 10.24 -8.54
N LEU A 99 1.48 9.15 -8.57
CA LEU A 99 1.00 7.80 -8.26
C LEU A 99 1.24 7.38 -6.80
N ILE A 100 1.74 8.29 -5.96
CA ILE A 100 1.93 8.05 -4.52
C ILE A 100 0.56 7.92 -3.80
N PRO A 101 0.52 7.37 -2.56
CA PRO A 101 -0.71 7.27 -1.79
C PRO A 101 -1.41 8.63 -1.61
N ILE A 102 -2.74 8.66 -1.72
CA ILE A 102 -3.53 9.90 -1.56
C ILE A 102 -3.37 10.48 -0.15
N SER A 103 -3.24 9.63 0.86
CA SER A 103 -2.96 10.04 2.24
C SER A 103 -1.64 10.81 2.34
N MET A 104 -0.59 10.35 1.67
CA MET A 104 0.71 11.03 1.64
C MET A 104 0.61 12.40 0.97
N ILE A 105 -0.08 12.50 -0.18
CA ILE A 105 -0.34 13.80 -0.84
C ILE A 105 -1.08 14.73 0.12
N TYR A 106 -2.11 14.22 0.80
CA TYR A 106 -2.90 15.00 1.75
C TYR A 106 -2.04 15.52 2.92
N GLU A 107 -1.26 14.65 3.55
CA GLU A 107 -0.37 14.99 4.67
C GLU A 107 0.67 16.04 4.27
N GLU A 108 1.31 15.86 3.11
CA GLU A 108 2.29 16.82 2.60
C GLU A 108 1.67 18.18 2.24
N GLU A 109 0.44 18.20 1.69
CA GLU A 109 -0.24 19.47 1.39
C GLU A 109 -0.70 20.18 2.66
N ILE A 110 -1.11 19.44 3.69
CA ILE A 110 -1.47 20.02 4.99
C ILE A 110 -0.25 20.53 5.73
N ALA A 111 0.88 19.83 5.68
CA ALA A 111 2.13 20.27 6.30
C ALA A 111 2.65 21.61 5.73
N LYS A 112 2.20 22.02 4.54
CA LYS A 112 2.52 23.33 3.93
C LYS A 112 1.69 24.48 4.52
N ILE A 113 0.62 24.18 5.24
CA ILE A 113 -0.22 25.18 5.90
C ILE A 113 0.42 25.53 7.24
N SER A 114 0.52 26.83 7.53
CA SER A 114 1.06 27.29 8.82
C SER A 114 0.26 26.71 9.98
N ASN A 115 0.95 26.22 11.01
CA ASN A 115 0.36 25.66 12.23
C ASN A 115 -0.55 26.65 13.01
N HIS A 116 -0.53 27.93 12.65
CA HIS A 116 -1.40 28.98 13.23
C HIS A 116 -2.64 29.30 12.38
N SER A 117 -2.87 28.60 11.27
CA SER A 117 -4.03 28.85 10.41
C SER A 117 -5.30 28.21 10.98
N THR A 118 -6.34 29.01 11.19
CA THR A 118 -7.72 28.56 11.51
C THR A 118 -8.30 27.67 10.41
N THR A 119 -7.73 27.68 9.20
CA THR A 119 -8.12 26.83 8.07
C THR A 119 -8.01 25.33 8.39
N LEU A 120 -7.07 24.91 9.26
CA LEU A 120 -6.92 23.50 9.63
C LEU A 120 -8.18 22.93 10.28
N ALA A 121 -8.95 23.75 11.01
CA ALA A 121 -10.17 23.31 11.69
C ALA A 121 -11.34 23.03 10.73
N ILE A 122 -11.32 23.63 9.53
CA ILE A 122 -12.39 23.47 8.52
C ILE A 122 -12.00 22.57 7.36
N LEU A 123 -10.74 22.10 7.32
CA LEU A 123 -10.28 21.18 6.30
C LEU A 123 -10.94 19.81 6.51
N PRO A 124 -11.49 19.20 5.44
CA PRO A 124 -11.98 17.85 5.53
C PRO A 124 -10.83 16.89 5.76
N THR A 125 -11.09 15.85 6.54
CA THR A 125 -10.12 14.80 6.86
C THR A 125 -9.66 14.05 5.60
N SER A 126 -8.52 13.36 5.69
CA SER A 126 -8.02 12.52 4.59
C SER A 126 -9.09 11.51 4.12
N GLN A 127 -9.86 10.94 5.06
CA GLN A 127 -10.91 9.96 4.75
C GLN A 127 -12.07 10.57 3.96
N GLU A 128 -12.49 11.81 4.29
CA GLU A 128 -13.57 12.50 3.59
C GLU A 128 -13.16 12.95 2.18
N ILE A 129 -11.89 13.33 2.00
CA ILE A 129 -11.35 13.73 0.69
C ILE A 129 -11.18 12.51 -0.23
N TYR A 130 -10.76 11.38 0.32
CA TYR A 130 -10.30 10.19 -0.40
C TYR A 130 -11.23 9.76 -1.56
N PRO A 131 -12.55 9.54 -1.38
CA PRO A 131 -13.40 9.04 -2.46
C PRO A 131 -13.43 9.97 -3.67
N SER A 132 -13.43 11.28 -3.43
CA SER A 132 -13.49 12.29 -4.50
C SER A 132 -12.18 12.36 -5.30
N VAL A 133 -11.05 12.20 -4.62
CA VAL A 133 -9.72 12.23 -5.23
C VAL A 133 -9.42 10.91 -5.94
N ALA A 134 -9.73 9.78 -5.31
CA ALA A 134 -9.59 8.45 -5.90
C ALA A 134 -10.38 8.33 -7.20
N LYS A 135 -11.63 8.79 -7.23
CA LYS A 135 -12.47 8.81 -8.44
C LYS A 135 -11.90 9.69 -9.55
N ALA A 136 -11.27 10.82 -9.20
CA ALA A 136 -10.63 11.69 -10.17
C ALA A 136 -9.38 11.01 -10.76
N ARG A 137 -8.53 10.44 -9.89
CA ARG A 137 -7.31 9.72 -10.26
C ARG A 137 -7.58 8.48 -11.10
N GLN A 138 -8.68 7.78 -10.86
CA GLN A 138 -9.06 6.61 -11.66
C GLN A 138 -9.31 6.93 -13.15
N LYS A 139 -9.51 8.20 -13.51
CA LYS A 139 -9.64 8.62 -14.91
C LYS A 139 -8.30 8.72 -15.65
N THR A 140 -7.19 8.86 -14.92
CA THR A 140 -5.83 8.96 -15.48
C THR A 140 -5.07 7.65 -15.37
N ILE A 141 -5.45 6.77 -14.45
CA ILE A 141 -4.87 5.43 -14.34
C ILE A 141 -5.40 4.53 -15.47
N PRO A 142 -4.53 3.76 -16.15
CA PRO A 142 -4.96 2.78 -17.15
C PRO A 142 -6.01 1.81 -16.61
N LEU A 143 -6.92 1.38 -17.47
CA LEU A 143 -7.87 0.32 -17.12
C LEU A 143 -7.12 -0.96 -16.73
N LEU A 144 -7.68 -1.70 -15.77
CA LEU A 144 -7.12 -2.98 -15.37
C LEU A 144 -7.08 -3.92 -16.60
N PRO A 145 -5.95 -4.61 -16.81
CA PRO A 145 -5.80 -5.51 -17.94
C PRO A 145 -6.78 -6.69 -17.82
N GLN A 146 -7.20 -7.24 -18.97
CA GLN A 146 -8.14 -8.38 -19.05
C GLN A 146 -7.45 -9.75 -19.01
N SER A 147 -6.12 -9.76 -18.99
CA SER A 147 -5.30 -10.97 -18.85
C SER A 147 -3.94 -10.61 -18.27
N CYS A 148 -3.14 -11.62 -17.89
CA CYS A 148 -1.75 -11.44 -17.47
C CYS A 148 -0.79 -11.13 -18.63
N LEU A 149 -1.25 -11.07 -19.90
CA LEU A 149 -0.42 -10.86 -21.10
C LEU A 149 -0.43 -9.41 -21.62
N PHE A 150 -0.62 -8.44 -20.75
CA PHE A 150 -0.63 -7.01 -21.12
C PHE A 150 0.78 -6.44 -21.26
N ASP A 151 0.96 -5.43 -22.11
CA ASP A 151 2.21 -4.69 -22.14
C ASP A 151 2.32 -3.80 -20.90
N VAL A 152 3.41 -3.94 -20.14
CA VAL A 152 3.68 -3.04 -19.02
C VAL A 152 3.98 -1.65 -19.59
N PRO A 153 3.24 -0.59 -19.22
CA PRO A 153 3.55 0.76 -19.69
C PRO A 153 4.92 1.23 -19.22
N ASP A 154 5.60 2.04 -20.03
CA ASP A 154 7.00 2.45 -19.77
C ASP A 154 7.18 3.22 -18.46
N ASP A 155 6.17 4.01 -18.08
CA ASP A 155 6.14 4.75 -16.81
C ASP A 155 6.23 3.83 -15.58
N PHE A 156 5.86 2.55 -15.70
CA PHE A 156 5.95 1.55 -14.62
C PHE A 156 7.21 0.69 -14.70
N LYS A 157 8.02 0.83 -15.76
CA LYS A 157 9.28 0.10 -15.91
C LYS A 157 10.44 0.77 -15.20
N THR A 158 10.28 2.02 -14.78
CA THR A 158 11.34 2.83 -14.18
C THR A 158 10.96 3.37 -12.80
N THR A 159 11.97 3.67 -12.00
CA THR A 159 11.85 4.38 -10.72
C THR A 159 11.60 5.88 -10.95
N THR A 160 11.26 6.62 -9.90
CA THR A 160 11.03 8.08 -9.97
C THR A 160 12.26 8.89 -10.40
N ASP A 161 13.47 8.34 -10.24
CA ASP A 161 14.73 8.89 -10.76
C ASP A 161 15.10 8.37 -12.16
N GLY A 162 14.17 7.70 -12.86
CA GLY A 162 14.32 7.26 -14.25
C GLY A 162 15.19 6.02 -14.44
N LYS A 163 15.55 5.30 -13.38
CA LYS A 163 16.35 4.07 -13.46
C LYS A 163 15.46 2.85 -13.68
N ARG A 164 16.05 1.76 -14.20
CA ARG A 164 15.33 0.50 -14.42
C ARG A 164 14.75 -0.04 -13.10
N PHE A 165 13.45 -0.31 -13.11
CA PHE A 165 12.74 -0.98 -12.02
C PHE A 165 12.23 -2.37 -12.44
N LEU A 166 11.61 -2.49 -13.62
CA LEU A 166 11.28 -3.81 -14.19
C LEU A 166 12.58 -4.56 -14.50
N LEU A 167 12.83 -5.64 -13.78
CA LEU A 167 14.04 -6.46 -13.87
C LEU A 167 13.89 -7.55 -14.92
N SER A 168 12.75 -8.25 -14.88
CA SER A 168 12.45 -9.34 -15.80
C SER A 168 10.96 -9.38 -16.11
N ASP A 169 10.65 -9.67 -17.38
CA ASP A 169 9.32 -9.94 -17.89
C ASP A 169 9.42 -11.19 -18.77
N ALA A 170 9.11 -12.33 -18.17
CA ALA A 170 9.36 -13.62 -18.77
C ALA A 170 8.11 -14.52 -18.67
N SER A 171 8.06 -15.54 -19.51
CA SER A 171 7.05 -16.60 -19.43
C SER A 171 7.74 -17.96 -19.48
N PRO A 172 8.20 -18.48 -18.33
CA PRO A 172 8.92 -19.77 -18.25
C PRO A 172 8.13 -20.94 -18.87
N ALA A 173 6.81 -20.86 -18.87
CA ALA A 173 5.93 -21.77 -19.59
C ALA A 173 4.74 -21.02 -20.23
N ARG A 174 3.97 -21.73 -21.06
CA ARG A 174 2.82 -21.16 -21.79
C ARG A 174 1.81 -20.55 -20.80
N ARG A 175 1.61 -19.24 -20.88
CA ARG A 175 0.72 -18.42 -20.02
C ARG A 175 1.16 -18.38 -18.54
N GLU A 176 2.41 -18.70 -18.24
CA GLU A 176 2.98 -18.62 -16.90
C GLU A 176 3.87 -17.39 -16.76
N ARG A 177 3.30 -16.19 -16.94
CA ARG A 177 4.09 -14.96 -16.91
C ARG A 177 4.60 -14.65 -15.50
N VAL A 178 5.85 -14.21 -15.41
CA VAL A 178 6.53 -13.76 -14.21
C VAL A 178 7.06 -12.37 -14.48
N LEU A 179 6.63 -11.40 -13.67
CA LEU A 179 7.20 -10.04 -13.67
C LEU A 179 8.01 -9.87 -12.40
N ILE A 180 9.25 -9.40 -12.51
CA ILE A 180 10.12 -9.13 -11.37
C ILE A 180 10.49 -7.66 -11.40
N PHE A 181 10.25 -6.95 -10.31
CA PHE A 181 10.59 -5.55 -10.14
C PHE A 181 11.60 -5.40 -9.00
N ALA A 182 12.73 -4.76 -9.29
CA ALA A 182 13.76 -4.42 -8.32
C ALA A 182 14.67 -3.34 -8.92
N SER A 183 14.97 -2.31 -8.14
CA SER A 183 16.01 -1.34 -8.48
C SER A 183 17.41 -1.93 -8.22
N ASP A 184 18.44 -1.37 -8.86
CA ASP A 184 19.81 -1.85 -8.64
C ASP A 184 20.28 -1.68 -7.19
N ARG A 185 19.85 -0.61 -6.51
CA ARG A 185 20.13 -0.39 -5.08
C ARG A 185 19.52 -1.49 -4.21
N GLN A 186 18.30 -1.91 -4.52
CA GLN A 186 17.65 -3.00 -3.79
C GLN A 186 18.33 -4.34 -4.05
N LEU A 187 18.75 -4.62 -5.29
CA LEU A 187 19.52 -5.81 -5.61
C LEU A 187 20.86 -5.84 -4.86
N ASP A 188 21.52 -4.69 -4.75
CA ASP A 188 22.75 -4.59 -3.98
C ASP A 188 22.53 -4.93 -2.49
N VAL A 189 21.46 -4.43 -1.88
CA VAL A 189 21.10 -4.79 -0.50
C VAL A 189 20.79 -6.29 -0.40
N LEU A 190 20.00 -6.81 -1.34
CA LEU A 190 19.58 -8.21 -1.37
C LEU A 190 20.78 -9.17 -1.43
N PHE A 191 21.75 -8.89 -2.30
CA PHE A 191 22.88 -9.79 -2.52
C PHE A 191 23.92 -9.77 -1.40
N HIS A 192 23.93 -8.75 -0.53
CA HIS A 192 24.81 -8.71 0.65
C HIS A 192 24.16 -9.27 1.91
N SER A 193 22.83 -9.39 1.94
CA SER A 193 22.15 -9.83 3.14
C SER A 193 22.30 -11.34 3.34
N PRO A 194 22.70 -11.79 4.54
CA PRO A 194 22.78 -13.21 4.87
C PRO A 194 21.41 -13.83 5.16
N ILE A 195 20.39 -13.02 5.44
CA ILE A 195 19.07 -13.46 5.89
C ILE A 195 18.01 -12.89 4.95
N ILE A 196 17.32 -13.78 4.25
CA ILE A 196 16.30 -13.41 3.27
C ILE A 196 14.93 -13.87 3.75
N TYR A 197 14.00 -12.92 3.82
CA TYR A 197 12.61 -13.17 4.19
C TYR A 197 11.74 -13.11 2.96
N MET A 198 10.78 -14.02 2.85
CA MET A 198 9.93 -14.08 1.68
C MET A 198 8.49 -14.27 2.11
N ASP A 199 7.62 -13.51 1.46
CA ASP A 199 6.20 -13.50 1.80
C ASP A 199 5.34 -13.37 0.54
N GLY A 200 4.30 -14.20 0.47
CA GLY A 200 3.31 -14.20 -0.59
C GLY A 200 2.02 -13.51 -0.15
N THR A 201 1.71 -12.35 -0.75
CA THR A 201 0.44 -11.66 -0.47
C THR A 201 -0.63 -12.02 -1.51
N PHE A 202 -1.67 -12.73 -1.05
CA PHE A 202 -2.75 -13.25 -1.91
C PHE A 202 -3.94 -12.28 -2.03
N SER A 203 -4.35 -11.70 -0.91
CA SER A 203 -5.56 -10.84 -0.83
C SER A 203 -5.43 -9.53 -1.60
N LYS A 204 -4.20 -9.13 -1.91
CA LYS A 204 -3.85 -7.89 -2.63
C LYS A 204 -3.38 -8.14 -4.06
N SER A 205 -3.41 -9.40 -4.53
CA SER A 205 -2.94 -9.73 -5.87
C SER A 205 -3.81 -9.05 -6.95
N PRO A 206 -3.20 -8.42 -7.98
CA PRO A 206 -3.95 -7.88 -9.10
C PRO A 206 -4.72 -8.99 -9.84
N PRO A 207 -5.80 -8.64 -10.56
CA PRO A 207 -6.48 -9.58 -11.44
C PRO A 207 -5.48 -10.32 -12.35
N HIS A 208 -5.73 -11.61 -12.56
CA HIS A 208 -4.91 -12.51 -13.38
C HIS A 208 -3.55 -12.94 -12.81
N PHE A 209 -3.17 -12.45 -11.64
CA PHE A 209 -2.06 -12.99 -10.85
C PHE A 209 -2.59 -13.69 -9.60
N THR A 210 -1.95 -14.79 -9.21
CA THR A 210 -2.30 -15.54 -8.00
C THR A 210 -1.76 -14.87 -6.75
N GLN A 211 -0.58 -14.24 -6.85
CA GLN A 211 0.08 -13.61 -5.70
C GLN A 211 1.06 -12.52 -6.13
N ILE A 212 1.30 -11.59 -5.21
CA ILE A 212 2.51 -10.76 -5.19
C ILE A 212 3.48 -11.41 -4.20
N TYR A 213 4.62 -11.86 -4.69
CA TYR A 213 5.67 -12.48 -3.89
C TYR A 213 6.80 -11.47 -3.66
N ILE A 214 7.05 -11.12 -2.40
CA ILE A 214 8.00 -10.08 -2.04
C ILE A 214 9.21 -10.72 -1.34
N ILE A 215 10.40 -10.41 -1.86
CA ILE A 215 11.67 -10.86 -1.32
C ILE A 215 12.29 -9.70 -0.55
N HIS A 216 12.51 -9.93 0.73
CA HIS A 216 13.05 -8.98 1.68
C HIS A 216 14.46 -9.38 2.12
N ALA A 217 15.28 -8.38 2.37
CA ALA A 217 16.60 -8.54 2.95
C ALA A 217 16.58 -7.99 4.37
N ILE A 218 17.20 -8.71 5.32
CA ILE A 218 17.45 -8.18 6.66
C ILE A 218 18.81 -7.50 6.68
N VAL A 219 18.82 -6.21 7.05
CA VAL A 219 20.05 -5.41 7.17
C VAL A 219 19.98 -4.61 8.46
N PHE A 220 20.92 -4.83 9.39
CA PHE A 220 20.92 -4.21 10.72
C PHE A 220 19.56 -4.34 11.43
N ASP A 221 18.98 -5.54 11.43
CA ASP A 221 17.66 -5.86 12.01
C ASP A 221 16.46 -5.12 11.38
N ILE A 222 16.66 -4.45 10.24
CA ILE A 222 15.60 -3.82 9.47
C ILE A 222 15.24 -4.72 8.29
N CYS A 223 13.95 -5.02 8.13
CA CYS A 223 13.41 -5.73 6.99
C CYS A 223 13.16 -4.77 5.82
N LEU A 224 13.84 -4.98 4.69
CA LEU A 224 13.75 -4.12 3.51
C LEU A 224 13.22 -4.91 2.31
N PRO A 225 12.10 -4.49 1.68
CA PRO A 225 11.61 -5.13 0.47
C PRO A 225 12.56 -4.81 -0.69
N CYS A 226 13.12 -5.86 -1.29
CA CYS A 226 14.17 -5.73 -2.30
C CYS A 226 13.73 -6.18 -3.69
N ALA A 227 12.82 -7.14 -3.80
CA ALA A 227 12.25 -7.53 -5.09
C ALA A 227 10.75 -7.84 -4.94
N PHE A 228 9.97 -7.38 -5.91
CA PHE A 228 8.53 -7.60 -6.00
C PHE A 228 8.24 -8.45 -7.23
N CYS A 229 7.61 -9.60 -7.03
CA CYS A 229 7.34 -10.55 -8.11
C CYS A 229 5.83 -10.74 -8.28
N LEU A 230 5.32 -10.55 -9.50
CA LEU A 230 3.92 -10.88 -9.83
C LEU A 230 3.86 -12.26 -10.45
N LEU A 231 3.19 -13.20 -9.78
CA LEU A 231 3.19 -14.62 -10.14
C LEU A 231 1.77 -15.10 -10.47
N VAL A 232 1.61 -15.84 -11.56
CA VAL A 232 0.32 -16.41 -11.98
C VAL A 232 0.05 -17.80 -11.43
N ASN A 233 0.99 -18.37 -10.66
CA ASN A 233 0.85 -19.67 -10.00
C ASN A 233 1.83 -19.79 -8.82
N LYS A 234 1.79 -20.94 -8.12
CA LYS A 234 2.68 -21.30 -7.01
C LYS A 234 3.59 -22.50 -7.33
N LYS A 235 3.93 -22.70 -8.60
CA LYS A 235 4.71 -23.88 -9.01
C LYS A 235 6.18 -23.67 -8.68
N SER A 236 6.87 -24.74 -8.28
CA SER A 236 8.33 -24.77 -8.06
C SER A 236 9.12 -24.23 -9.24
N VAL A 237 8.68 -24.47 -10.49
CA VAL A 237 9.31 -23.94 -11.71
C VAL A 237 9.33 -22.40 -11.71
N THR A 238 8.24 -21.78 -11.26
CA THR A 238 8.09 -20.33 -11.20
C THR A 238 9.04 -19.70 -10.19
N TYR A 239 9.12 -20.27 -8.97
CA TYR A 239 10.07 -19.80 -7.96
C TYR A 239 11.52 -19.98 -8.40
N ARG A 240 11.85 -21.14 -8.99
CA ARG A 240 13.19 -21.40 -9.54
C ARG A 240 13.59 -20.32 -10.55
N HIS A 241 12.69 -19.98 -11.47
CA HIS A 241 12.95 -18.93 -12.45
C HIS A 241 13.29 -17.57 -11.80
N ILE A 242 12.58 -17.18 -10.74
CA ILE A 242 12.87 -15.93 -10.00
C ILE A 242 14.30 -15.95 -9.47
N PHE A 243 14.71 -17.05 -8.82
CA PHE A 243 16.03 -17.13 -8.21
C PHE A 243 17.15 -17.31 -9.22
N ASP A 244 16.91 -18.01 -10.34
CA ASP A 244 17.86 -18.11 -11.43
C ASP A 244 18.13 -16.74 -12.04
N GLU A 245 17.06 -15.93 -12.26
CA GLU A 245 17.20 -14.54 -12.69
C GLU A 245 18.01 -13.74 -11.66
N LEU A 246 17.67 -13.80 -10.37
CA LEU A 246 18.41 -13.06 -9.34
C LEU A 246 19.89 -13.47 -9.25
N LYS A 247 20.21 -14.76 -9.39
CA LYS A 247 21.58 -15.25 -9.44
C LYS A 247 22.34 -14.73 -10.66
N GLN A 248 21.70 -14.74 -11.82
CA GLN A 248 22.28 -14.15 -13.03
C GLN A 248 22.59 -12.67 -12.81
N ARG A 249 21.65 -11.91 -12.22
CA ARG A 249 21.84 -10.48 -11.92
C ARG A 249 22.93 -10.21 -10.88
N ALA A 250 23.12 -11.11 -9.93
CA ALA A 250 24.25 -11.05 -9.01
C ALA A 250 25.57 -11.28 -9.75
N ALA A 251 25.63 -12.30 -10.62
CA ALA A 251 26.83 -12.62 -11.40
C ALA A 251 27.21 -11.49 -12.37
N GLU A 252 26.25 -10.87 -13.05
CA GLU A 252 26.44 -9.67 -13.89
C GLU A 252 27.06 -8.50 -13.12
N ARG A 253 26.88 -8.45 -11.79
CA ARG A 253 27.41 -7.43 -10.88
C ARG A 253 28.69 -7.87 -10.17
N GLY A 254 29.28 -9.01 -10.55
CA GLY A 254 30.47 -9.57 -9.89
C GLY A 254 30.21 -10.02 -8.45
N LYS A 255 28.94 -10.32 -8.11
CA LYS A 255 28.52 -10.77 -6.78
C LYS A 255 28.04 -12.22 -6.84
N THR A 256 27.97 -12.85 -5.67
CA THR A 256 27.37 -14.18 -5.51
C THR A 256 26.15 -14.07 -4.61
N PHE A 257 24.97 -14.39 -5.14
CA PHE A 257 23.77 -14.47 -4.32
C PHE A 257 23.71 -15.84 -3.64
N SER A 258 24.16 -15.89 -2.39
CA SER A 258 24.22 -17.09 -1.56
C SER A 258 23.92 -16.75 -0.09
N PRO A 259 22.66 -16.42 0.23
CA PRO A 259 22.26 -16.11 1.60
C PRO A 259 22.45 -17.33 2.52
N ALA A 260 22.74 -17.07 3.79
CA ALA A 260 22.95 -18.12 4.79
C ALA A 260 21.62 -18.75 5.24
N MET A 261 20.55 -17.97 5.26
CA MET A 261 19.25 -18.36 5.77
C MET A 261 18.09 -17.76 4.97
N PHE A 262 17.07 -18.57 4.74
CA PHE A 262 15.75 -18.14 4.26
C PHE A 262 14.69 -18.37 5.33
N MET A 263 13.72 -17.45 5.41
CA MET A 263 12.49 -17.60 6.19
C MET A 263 11.28 -17.45 5.27
N THR A 264 10.38 -18.44 5.24
CA THR A 264 9.20 -18.46 4.35
C THR A 264 7.92 -18.91 5.06
N ASP A 265 6.78 -18.76 4.39
CA ASP A 265 5.45 -19.22 4.82
C ASP A 265 5.16 -20.70 4.45
N PHE A 266 6.16 -21.59 4.64
CA PHE A 266 6.15 -23.03 4.28
C PHE A 266 6.24 -23.35 2.78
N GLU A 267 6.38 -22.36 1.91
CA GLU A 267 6.71 -22.59 0.50
C GLU A 267 8.21 -22.92 0.39
N ALA A 268 8.56 -24.20 0.23
CA ALA A 268 9.96 -24.70 0.22
C ALA A 268 10.42 -25.21 -1.17
N ASP A 269 9.65 -24.97 -2.22
CA ASP A 269 9.85 -25.64 -3.51
C ASP A 269 11.03 -25.07 -4.35
N PHE A 270 11.82 -24.16 -3.77
CA PHE A 270 13.06 -23.59 -4.33
C PHE A 270 14.34 -24.12 -3.68
N LEU A 271 14.24 -25.02 -2.68
CA LEU A 271 15.39 -25.65 -2.01
C LEU A 271 16.52 -26.10 -2.96
N PRO A 272 16.25 -26.72 -4.13
CA PRO A 272 17.31 -27.15 -5.04
C PRO A 272 18.19 -26.01 -5.57
N VAL A 273 17.71 -24.77 -5.55
CA VAL A 273 18.48 -23.59 -6.00
C VAL A 273 19.50 -23.18 -4.93
N PHE A 274 19.21 -23.39 -3.65
CA PHE A 274 20.08 -23.00 -2.53
C PHE A 274 20.32 -24.18 -1.58
N PRO A 275 21.09 -25.20 -2.01
CA PRO A 275 21.25 -26.44 -1.26
C PRO A 275 22.07 -26.27 0.03
N VAL A 276 22.84 -25.19 0.16
CA VAL A 276 23.70 -24.90 1.32
C VAL A 276 23.06 -23.95 2.33
N SER A 277 22.00 -23.24 1.93
CA SER A 277 21.32 -22.28 2.80
C SER A 277 20.44 -23.03 3.80
N LYS A 278 20.30 -22.50 5.01
CA LYS A 278 19.29 -22.97 5.96
C LYS A 278 17.93 -22.42 5.56
N HIS A 279 16.89 -23.21 5.72
CA HIS A 279 15.52 -22.81 5.39
C HIS A 279 14.64 -23.04 6.60
N TYR A 280 13.96 -21.98 7.03
CA TYR A 280 13.03 -22.02 8.14
C TYR A 280 11.64 -21.60 7.67
N ALA A 281 10.62 -22.31 8.14
CA ALA A 281 9.26 -21.83 8.10
C ALA A 281 9.06 -20.81 9.23
N CYS A 282 8.35 -19.74 8.92
CA CYS A 282 8.03 -18.69 9.87
C CYS A 282 7.24 -19.25 11.07
N PHE A 283 7.69 -18.94 12.28
CA PHE A 283 7.06 -19.37 13.53
C PHE A 283 5.62 -18.85 13.67
N PHE A 284 5.34 -17.64 13.17
CA PHE A 284 3.99 -17.08 13.16
C PHE A 284 3.07 -17.92 12.28
N HIS A 285 3.47 -18.22 11.04
CA HIS A 285 2.73 -19.08 10.13
C HIS A 285 2.57 -20.50 10.69
N TYR A 286 3.59 -21.02 11.39
CA TYR A 286 3.52 -22.32 12.07
C TYR A 286 2.41 -22.33 13.14
N CYS A 287 2.42 -21.34 14.04
CA CYS A 287 1.38 -21.18 15.05
C CYS A 287 0.00 -20.94 14.43
N GLN A 288 -0.06 -20.14 13.37
CA GLN A 288 -1.30 -19.82 12.67
C GLN A 288 -1.91 -21.05 11.99
N ALA A 289 -1.10 -21.94 11.42
CA ALA A 289 -1.59 -23.20 10.86
C ALA A 289 -2.25 -24.10 11.92
N ILE A 290 -1.62 -24.23 13.09
CA ILE A 290 -2.19 -24.95 14.24
C ILE A 290 -3.51 -24.29 14.69
N TYR A 291 -3.53 -22.96 14.78
CA TYR A 291 -4.74 -22.23 15.17
C TYR A 291 -5.87 -22.37 14.15
N ARG A 292 -5.58 -22.33 12.84
CA ARG A 292 -6.58 -22.59 11.78
C ARG A 292 -7.16 -24.00 11.91
N GLN A 293 -6.35 -24.99 12.28
CA GLN A 293 -6.86 -26.34 12.55
C GLN A 293 -7.80 -26.36 13.76
N ILE A 294 -7.49 -25.64 14.84
CA ILE A 294 -8.39 -25.47 16.00
C ILE A 294 -9.73 -24.83 15.57
N GLN A 295 -9.69 -23.83 14.69
CA GLN A 295 -10.89 -23.22 14.13
C GLN A 295 -11.71 -24.19 13.28
N HIS A 296 -11.05 -25.00 12.44
CA HIS A 296 -11.70 -26.03 11.63
C HIS A 296 -12.42 -27.08 12.47
N LEU A 297 -11.89 -27.40 13.66
CA LEU A 297 -12.52 -28.29 14.64
C LEU A 297 -13.66 -27.60 15.43
N GLY A 298 -13.96 -26.33 15.15
CA GLY A 298 -15.00 -25.56 15.84
C GLY A 298 -14.61 -25.11 17.26
N LYS A 299 -13.31 -25.16 17.60
CA LYS A 299 -12.79 -24.95 18.97
C LYS A 299 -12.22 -23.56 19.23
N GLN A 300 -12.59 -22.57 18.43
CA GLN A 300 -12.14 -21.19 18.61
C GLN A 300 -12.60 -20.59 19.96
N GLN A 301 -13.87 -20.80 20.34
CA GLN A 301 -14.38 -20.30 21.61
C GLN A 301 -13.68 -20.97 22.78
N ASP A 302 -13.55 -22.31 22.71
CA ASP A 302 -12.86 -23.11 23.73
C ASP A 302 -11.39 -22.68 23.91
N TYR A 303 -10.66 -22.37 22.83
CA TYR A 303 -9.29 -21.84 22.93
C TYR A 303 -9.24 -20.50 23.69
N SER A 304 -10.29 -19.69 23.61
CA SER A 304 -10.39 -18.42 24.34
C SER A 304 -10.82 -18.60 25.80
N THR A 305 -11.75 -19.51 26.07
CA THR A 305 -12.41 -19.63 27.40
C THR A 305 -11.82 -20.74 28.29
N ASN A 306 -11.28 -21.81 27.71
CA ASN A 306 -10.73 -22.94 28.44
C ASN A 306 -9.19 -22.85 28.50
N GLU A 307 -8.67 -22.59 29.71
CA GLU A 307 -7.24 -22.47 29.94
C GLU A 307 -6.48 -23.77 29.67
N SER A 308 -6.96 -24.91 30.18
CA SER A 308 -6.29 -26.21 30.01
C SER A 308 -6.16 -26.60 28.54
N PHE A 309 -7.22 -26.41 27.76
CA PHE A 309 -7.21 -26.63 26.31
C PHE A 309 -6.20 -25.70 25.61
N ARG A 310 -6.26 -24.40 25.92
CA ARG A 310 -5.34 -23.40 25.36
C ARG A 310 -3.89 -23.71 25.67
N VAL A 311 -3.57 -24.08 26.91
CA VAL A 311 -2.21 -24.44 27.32
C VAL A 311 -1.71 -25.62 26.52
N LEU A 312 -2.52 -26.65 26.33
CA LEU A 312 -2.13 -27.83 25.57
C LEU A 312 -1.87 -27.52 24.10
N CYS A 313 -2.74 -26.73 23.46
CA CYS A 313 -2.51 -26.21 22.11
C CYS A 313 -1.21 -25.39 22.02
N ARG A 314 -0.92 -24.57 23.02
CA ARG A 314 0.32 -23.78 23.08
C ARG A 314 1.56 -24.64 23.31
N LYS A 315 1.45 -25.79 23.99
CA LYS A 315 2.57 -26.75 24.09
C LYS A 315 2.93 -27.30 22.71
N ILE A 316 1.95 -27.63 21.87
CA ILE A 316 2.19 -28.03 20.47
C ILE A 316 2.89 -26.90 19.71
N MET A 317 2.44 -25.65 19.88
CA MET A 317 3.12 -24.48 19.28
C MET A 317 4.55 -24.30 19.81
N ALA A 318 4.81 -24.60 21.08
CA ALA A 318 6.14 -24.45 21.69
C ALA A 318 7.16 -25.49 21.23
N LEU A 319 6.73 -26.60 20.59
CA LEU A 319 7.65 -27.61 20.05
C LEU A 319 8.64 -27.02 19.02
N ALA A 320 8.28 -25.93 18.35
CA ALA A 320 9.18 -25.24 17.42
C ALA A 320 10.33 -24.50 18.13
N LEU A 321 10.25 -24.32 19.44
CA LEU A 321 11.15 -23.49 20.25
C LEU A 321 12.07 -24.30 21.16
N ILE A 322 12.03 -25.63 21.10
CA ILE A 322 12.87 -26.51 21.90
C ILE A 322 13.96 -27.13 21.04
N PRO A 323 15.09 -27.57 21.65
CA PRO A 323 16.16 -28.24 20.91
C PRO A 323 15.61 -29.41 20.09
N ARG A 324 16.11 -29.52 18.85
CA ARG A 324 15.66 -30.49 17.85
C ARG A 324 15.64 -31.93 18.36
N GLU A 325 16.62 -32.28 19.17
CA GLU A 325 16.80 -33.59 19.80
C GLU A 325 15.71 -33.92 20.83
N HIS A 326 15.07 -32.92 21.43
CA HIS A 326 14.04 -33.10 22.45
C HIS A 326 12.62 -33.03 21.88
N VAL A 327 12.44 -32.61 20.62
CA VAL A 327 11.12 -32.43 19.99
C VAL A 327 10.24 -33.67 20.10
N ILE A 328 10.80 -34.84 19.77
CA ILE A 328 10.03 -36.11 19.76
C ILE A 328 9.61 -36.52 21.17
N ASP A 329 10.48 -36.36 22.16
CA ASP A 329 10.17 -36.74 23.53
C ASP A 329 9.18 -35.76 24.18
N SER A 330 9.35 -34.46 23.97
CA SER A 330 8.36 -33.46 24.39
C SER A 330 7.01 -33.63 23.68
N TYR A 331 7.00 -34.07 22.42
CA TYR A 331 5.76 -34.41 21.72
C TYR A 331 5.01 -35.56 22.40
N LYS A 332 5.72 -36.63 22.83
CA LYS A 332 5.11 -37.74 23.57
C LYS A 332 4.52 -37.28 24.90
N GLU A 333 5.17 -36.36 25.60
CA GLU A 333 4.64 -35.76 26.83
C GLU A 333 3.35 -34.96 26.56
N VAL A 334 3.34 -34.16 25.49
CA VAL A 334 2.13 -33.44 25.06
C VAL A 334 1.00 -34.41 24.68
N HIS A 335 1.33 -35.52 24.01
CA HIS A 335 0.36 -36.57 23.70
C HIS A 335 -0.19 -37.23 24.98
N ALA A 336 0.63 -37.52 25.99
CA ALA A 336 0.13 -38.06 27.25
C ALA A 336 -0.75 -37.06 28.01
N ASP A 337 -0.50 -35.76 27.87
CA ASP A 337 -1.32 -34.72 28.47
C ASP A 337 -2.71 -34.59 27.82
N THR A 338 -2.94 -35.09 26.60
CA THR A 338 -4.27 -35.03 25.97
C THR A 338 -5.32 -35.85 26.71
N ASP A 339 -4.89 -36.95 27.35
CA ASP A 339 -5.78 -37.81 28.15
C ASP A 339 -6.36 -37.08 29.37
N LYS A 340 -5.70 -36.01 29.82
CA LYS A 340 -6.16 -35.15 30.91
C LYS A 340 -7.30 -34.20 30.49
N LEU A 341 -7.63 -34.16 29.20
CA LEU A 341 -8.65 -33.27 28.64
C LEU A 341 -9.72 -34.03 27.84
N PRO A 342 -10.46 -34.96 28.48
CA PRO A 342 -11.48 -35.75 27.79
C PRO A 342 -12.61 -34.87 27.23
N GLY A 343 -13.12 -35.22 26.04
CA GLY A 343 -14.20 -34.51 25.36
C GLY A 343 -13.75 -33.37 24.44
N TYR A 344 -12.44 -33.13 24.31
CA TYR A 344 -11.86 -32.21 23.32
C TYR A 344 -11.23 -32.98 22.16
N PRO A 345 -11.26 -32.43 20.93
CA PRO A 345 -10.74 -33.10 19.73
C PRO A 345 -9.21 -32.97 19.65
N MET A 346 -8.52 -33.35 20.73
CA MET A 346 -7.08 -33.29 20.81
C MET A 346 -6.45 -34.35 19.89
N GLN A 347 -7.08 -35.51 19.75
CA GLN A 347 -6.58 -36.56 18.87
C GLN A 347 -6.56 -36.12 17.41
N GLU A 348 -7.60 -35.42 16.95
CA GLU A 348 -7.69 -34.88 15.59
C GLU A 348 -6.64 -33.80 15.34
N LEU A 349 -6.36 -32.96 16.35
CA LEU A 349 -5.30 -31.96 16.26
C LEU A 349 -3.91 -32.60 16.20
N LEU A 350 -3.67 -33.66 16.99
CA LEU A 350 -2.41 -34.41 16.97
C LEU A 350 -2.22 -35.16 15.66
N ILE A 351 -3.26 -35.84 15.13
CA ILE A 351 -3.20 -36.49 13.82
C ILE A 351 -2.85 -35.49 12.71
N TYR A 352 -3.44 -34.29 12.76
CA TYR A 352 -3.07 -33.22 11.86
C TYR A 352 -1.60 -32.83 12.03
N PHE A 353 -1.12 -32.67 13.26
CA PHE A 353 0.25 -32.30 13.56
C PHE A 353 1.25 -33.35 13.06
N GLU A 354 1.05 -34.62 13.39
CA GLU A 354 1.90 -35.74 12.98
C GLU A 354 2.05 -35.79 11.48
N LYS A 355 0.92 -35.81 10.76
CA LYS A 355 0.88 -35.91 9.30
C LYS A 355 1.59 -34.75 8.59
N ASN A 356 1.56 -33.56 9.17
CA ASN A 356 2.00 -32.35 8.46
C ASN A 356 3.32 -31.76 9.00
N ARG A 357 3.85 -32.23 10.14
CA ARG A 357 4.97 -31.57 10.83
C ARG A 357 6.06 -32.52 11.30
N LEU A 358 5.75 -33.74 11.75
CA LEU A 358 6.79 -34.59 12.34
C LEU A 358 7.82 -35.12 11.33
N ASP A 359 7.47 -35.18 10.06
CA ASP A 359 8.40 -35.64 9.01
C ASP A 359 9.44 -34.58 8.61
N ASP A 360 9.21 -33.30 8.93
CA ASP A 360 10.07 -32.18 8.51
C ASP A 360 10.33 -31.20 9.66
N ILE A 361 10.85 -31.72 10.78
CA ILE A 361 11.08 -30.95 12.00
C ILE A 361 12.07 -29.80 11.75
N ASP A 362 13.09 -30.03 10.93
CA ASP A 362 14.16 -29.06 10.70
C ASP A 362 13.64 -27.80 9.98
N LEU A 363 12.57 -27.92 9.18
CA LEU A 363 11.94 -26.79 8.51
C LEU A 363 11.25 -25.84 9.49
N TRP A 364 10.47 -26.33 10.45
CA TRP A 364 9.68 -25.46 11.35
C TRP A 364 10.28 -25.27 12.75
N ASN A 365 11.32 -26.04 13.10
CA ASN A 365 12.03 -25.84 14.35
C ASN A 365 12.94 -24.62 14.22
N VAL A 366 12.59 -23.56 14.96
CA VAL A 366 13.29 -22.27 14.97
C VAL A 366 14.12 -22.10 16.25
N PHE A 367 14.48 -23.21 16.91
CA PHE A 367 15.34 -23.17 18.09
C PHE A 367 16.70 -22.56 17.73
N ALA A 368 17.20 -21.68 18.61
CA ALA A 368 18.42 -20.90 18.39
C ALA A 368 18.45 -20.05 17.10
N CYS A 369 17.30 -19.80 16.48
CA CYS A 369 17.17 -18.79 15.43
C CYS A 369 16.89 -17.43 16.09
N ASP A 370 17.74 -16.42 15.82
CA ASP A 370 17.62 -15.09 16.42
C ASP A 370 16.34 -14.35 15.96
N THR A 371 15.94 -14.58 14.71
CA THR A 371 14.76 -13.93 14.11
C THR A 371 13.81 -14.99 13.58
N ARG A 372 12.67 -15.17 14.27
CA ARG A 372 11.79 -16.35 14.13
C ARG A 372 10.48 -16.07 13.40
N THR A 373 10.13 -14.79 13.22
CA THR A 373 8.90 -14.37 12.57
C THR A 373 9.23 -13.43 11.42
N ASN A 374 8.43 -13.51 10.35
CA ASN A 374 8.48 -12.57 9.25
C ASN A 374 7.34 -11.52 9.33
N ASN A 375 6.72 -11.31 10.50
CA ASN A 375 5.61 -10.36 10.67
C ASN A 375 5.92 -8.95 10.16
N VAL A 376 7.20 -8.55 10.16
CA VAL A 376 7.64 -7.26 9.58
C VAL A 376 7.36 -7.16 8.07
N CYS A 377 7.11 -8.29 7.40
CA CYS A 377 6.69 -8.36 6.00
C CYS A 377 5.16 -8.26 5.82
N GLU A 378 4.38 -8.41 6.90
CA GLU A 378 2.90 -8.43 6.86
C GLU A 378 2.25 -7.06 7.18
N GLU A 379 3.02 -6.11 7.74
CA GLU A 379 2.63 -4.70 7.97
C GLU A 379 2.85 -3.83 6.73
#